data_AF-A0A742LNE5-F1
#
_entry.id   AF-A0A742LNE5-F1
#
_cell.length_a   1.000
_cell.length_b   1.000
_cell.length_c   1.000
_cell.angle_alpha   90.00
_cell.angle_beta   90.00
_cell.angle_gamma   90.00
#
_symmetry.space_group_name_H-M   'P 1'
#
loop_
_entity.id
_entity.type
_entity.pdbx_description
1 polymer ?
#
loop_
_entity_poly.entity_id
_entity_poly.type
_entity_poly.pdbx_seq_one_letter_code
_entity_poly.pdbx_strand_id
1 'polypeptide(L)'
;RLISLFQQFSGTELRLQLVWLCWYDLMLGNSLVDWTESLKFKTPEEVDTWVIERQIENRALANEMGEYVEMACRTVLDWQKTMADR
;
A
#
# COMPACT_ATOMS: atom_id res chain seq x y z
N ARG A 1 4.77 15.04 -3.42
CA ARG A 1 5.18 14.08 -4.49
C ARG A 1 4.75 12.66 -4.11
N LEU A 2 5.41 11.96 -3.18
CA LEU A 2 4.95 10.62 -2.73
C LEU A 2 3.75 10.67 -1.76
N ILE A 3 3.77 11.59 -0.80
CA ILE A 3 2.65 11.81 0.14
C ILE A 3 1.35 12.11 -0.61
N SER A 4 1.43 12.94 -1.66
CA SER A 4 0.31 13.28 -2.53
C SER A 4 -0.23 12.08 -3.32
N LEU A 5 0.62 11.10 -3.65
CA LEU A 5 0.19 9.84 -4.27
C LEU A 5 -0.61 9.02 -3.25
N PHE A 6 -0.08 8.80 -2.05
CA PHE A 6 -0.80 8.03 -1.02
C PHE A 6 -2.10 8.71 -0.57
N GLN A 7 -2.15 10.04 -0.59
CA GLN A 7 -3.37 10.77 -0.24
C GLN A 7 -4.53 10.49 -1.21
N GLN A 8 -4.27 10.24 -2.49
CA GLN A 8 -5.31 9.89 -3.48
C GLN A 8 -6.04 8.59 -3.12
N PHE A 9 -5.38 7.71 -2.39
CA PHE A 9 -5.90 6.39 -1.97
C PHE A 9 -6.27 6.37 -0.48
N SER A 10 -6.49 7.53 0.14
CA SER A 10 -6.78 7.59 1.58
C SER A 10 -8.01 6.76 1.95
N GLY A 11 -7.86 5.92 2.96
CA GLY A 11 -8.94 5.06 3.45
C GLY A 11 -9.16 3.77 2.64
N THR A 12 -8.32 3.48 1.65
CA THR A 12 -8.41 2.24 0.87
C THR A 12 -7.32 1.24 1.26
N GLU A 13 -7.60 -0.04 1.01
CA GLU A 13 -6.60 -1.11 1.09
C GLU A 13 -5.39 -0.83 0.20
N LEU A 14 -5.62 -0.29 -1.01
CA LEU A 14 -4.57 0.06 -1.97
C LEU A 14 -3.52 1.02 -1.36
N ARG A 15 -3.92 1.94 -0.49
CA ARG A 15 -2.94 2.78 0.24
C ARG A 15 -2.05 1.97 1.17
N LEU A 16 -2.59 0.97 1.86
CA LEU A 16 -1.81 0.11 2.76
C LEU A 16 -0.80 -0.71 1.95
N GLN A 17 -1.23 -1.29 0.83
CA GLN A 17 -0.38 -2.01 -0.10
C GLN A 17 0.74 -1.13 -0.66
N LEU A 18 0.42 0.10 -1.09
CA LEU A 18 1.39 1.08 -1.57
C LEU A 18 2.40 1.50 -0.49
N VAL A 19 1.94 1.72 0.75
CA VAL A 19 2.82 2.03 1.88
C VAL A 19 3.76 0.85 2.14
N TRP A 20 3.24 -0.38 2.19
CA TRP A 20 4.05 -1.56 2.43
C TRP A 20 5.10 -1.77 1.34
N LEU A 21 4.71 -1.70 0.05
CA LEU A 21 5.63 -1.82 -1.08
C LEU A 21 6.70 -0.71 -1.06
N CYS A 22 6.35 0.49 -0.62
CA CYS A 22 7.28 1.61 -0.50
C CYS A 22 8.35 1.30 0.56
N TRP A 23 7.96 0.73 1.70
CA TRP A 23 8.91 0.28 2.71
C TRP A 23 9.78 -0.86 2.20
N TYR A 24 9.19 -1.83 1.51
CA TYR A 24 9.92 -2.95 0.91
C TYR A 24 11.02 -2.48 -0.05
N ASP A 25 10.69 -1.59 -0.99
CA ASP A 25 11.67 -1.08 -1.95
C ASP A 25 12.78 -0.28 -1.26
N LEU A 26 12.45 0.53 -0.25
CA LEU A 26 13.46 1.24 0.55
C LEU A 26 14.40 0.28 1.30
N MET A 27 13.89 -0.82 1.85
CA MET A 27 14.70 -1.82 2.56
C MET A 27 15.66 -2.57 1.62
N LEU A 28 15.31 -2.68 0.34
CA LEU A 28 16.20 -3.22 -0.69
C LEU A 28 17.22 -2.19 -1.22
N GLY A 29 17.14 -0.94 -0.78
CA GLY A 29 17.97 0.16 -1.28
C GLY A 29 17.52 0.73 -2.62
N ASN A 30 16.31 0.41 -3.07
CA ASN A 30 15.76 0.95 -4.32
C ASN A 30 15.37 2.43 -4.16
N SER A 31 15.51 3.19 -5.24
CA SER A 31 15.05 4.58 -5.30
C SER A 31 13.54 4.65 -5.52
N LEU A 32 12.85 5.55 -4.81
CA LEU A 32 11.43 5.85 -5.04
C LEU A 32 11.20 6.92 -6.11
N VAL A 33 12.25 7.43 -6.76
CA VAL A 33 12.09 8.39 -7.88
C VAL A 33 11.26 7.75 -8.99
N ASP A 34 11.59 6.50 -9.34
CA ASP A 34 10.93 5.74 -10.41
C ASP A 34 9.46 5.48 -10.12
N TRP A 35 9.08 5.33 -8.85
CA TRP A 35 7.67 5.25 -8.45
C TRP A 35 6.90 6.51 -8.82
N THR A 36 7.46 7.67 -8.45
CA THR A 36 6.81 8.95 -8.70
C THR A 36 6.67 9.25 -10.19
N GLU A 37 7.56 8.75 -11.02
CA GLU A 37 7.46 8.89 -12.48
C GLU A 37 6.50 7.87 -13.08
N SER A 38 6.56 6.61 -12.63
CA SER A 38 5.76 5.50 -13.15
C SER A 38 4.28 5.59 -12.78
N LEU A 39 3.96 6.18 -11.62
CA LEU A 39 2.60 6.23 -11.07
C LEU A 39 1.91 7.59 -11.28
N LYS A 40 2.65 8.62 -11.70
CA LYS A 40 2.20 10.02 -11.73
C LYS A 40 0.98 10.29 -12.61
N PHE A 41 0.80 9.49 -13.66
CA PHE A 41 -0.29 9.63 -14.63
C PHE A 41 -1.23 8.43 -14.67
N LYS A 42 -1.07 7.49 -13.73
CA LYS A 42 -1.89 6.29 -13.70
C LYS A 42 -3.24 6.57 -13.04
N THR A 43 -4.29 5.97 -13.56
CA THR A 43 -5.59 5.90 -12.87
C THR A 43 -5.50 4.96 -11.66
N PRO A 44 -6.45 5.03 -10.72
CA PRO A 44 -6.51 4.07 -9.61
C PRO A 44 -6.44 2.60 -10.04
N GLU A 45 -7.13 2.24 -11.13
CA GLU A 45 -7.15 0.88 -11.68
C GLU A 45 -5.79 0.46 -12.26
N GLU A 46 -5.09 1.40 -12.90
CA GLU A 46 -3.73 1.16 -13.40
C GLU A 46 -2.71 1.04 -12.25
N VAL A 47 -2.93 1.75 -11.14
CA VAL A 47 -2.10 1.59 -9.93
C VAL A 47 -2.38 0.25 -9.25
N ASP A 48 -3.64 -0.18 -9.18
CA ASP A 48 -4.02 -1.49 -8.65
C ASP A 48 -3.38 -2.63 -9.45
N THR A 49 -3.48 -2.55 -10.79
CA THR A 49 -2.83 -3.50 -11.69
C THR A 49 -1.31 -3.55 -11.47
N TRP A 50 -0.67 -2.40 -11.31
CA TRP A 50 0.77 -2.31 -11.03
C TRP A 50 1.17 -2.97 -9.70
N VAL A 51 0.34 -2.84 -8.65
CA VAL A 51 0.56 -3.55 -7.37
C VAL A 51 0.43 -5.06 -7.55
N ILE A 52 -0.60 -5.51 -8.29
CA ILE A 52 -0.85 -6.93 -8.56
C ILE A 52 0.32 -7.56 -9.34
N GLU A 53 0.85 -6.88 -10.36
CA GLU A 53 2.01 -7.36 -11.12
C GLU A 53 3.21 -7.64 -10.20
N ARG A 54 3.50 -6.73 -9.27
CA ARG A 54 4.57 -6.91 -8.29
C ARG A 54 4.33 -8.05 -7.31
N GLN A 55 3.08 -8.29 -6.92
CA GLN A 55 2.70 -9.43 -6.09
C GLN A 55 2.85 -10.76 -6.85
N ILE A 56 2.56 -10.78 -8.16
CA ILE A 56 2.73 -11.96 -9.01
C ILE A 56 4.21 -12.31 -9.16
N GLU A 57 5.07 -11.30 -9.37
CA GLU A 57 6.52 -11.48 -9.51
C GLU A 57 7.18 -12.04 -8.24
N ASN A 58 6.63 -11.73 -7.06
CA ASN A 58 7.15 -12.20 -5.79
C ASN A 58 6.03 -12.67 -4.86
N ARG A 59 5.75 -13.98 -4.93
CA ARG A 59 4.73 -14.66 -4.10
C ARG A 59 4.96 -14.51 -2.60
N ALA A 60 6.21 -14.53 -2.14
CA ALA A 60 6.51 -14.35 -0.71
C ALA A 60 6.16 -12.93 -0.26
N LEU A 61 6.50 -11.93 -1.09
CA LEU A 61 6.10 -10.55 -0.88
C LEU A 61 4.58 -10.37 -0.86
N ALA A 62 3.84 -11.07 -1.72
CA ALA A 62 2.39 -11.01 -1.75
C ALA A 62 1.77 -11.49 -0.41
N ASN A 63 2.30 -12.58 0.16
CA ASN A 63 1.84 -13.09 1.45
C ASN A 63 2.12 -12.11 2.59
N GLU A 64 3.36 -11.61 2.70
CA GLU A 64 3.75 -10.66 3.75
C GLU A 64 2.97 -9.35 3.69
N MET A 65 2.71 -8.85 2.47
CA MET A 65 1.86 -7.67 2.27
C MET A 65 0.42 -7.94 2.71
N GLY A 66 -0.13 -9.11 2.40
CA GLY A 66 -1.46 -9.52 2.82
C GLY A 66 -1.60 -9.54 4.35
N GLU A 67 -0.63 -10.11 5.05
CA GLU A 67 -0.61 -10.13 6.52
C GLU A 67 -0.55 -8.73 7.12
N TYR A 68 0.27 -7.84 6.55
CA TYR A 68 0.33 -6.44 6.97
C TYR A 68 -1.01 -5.72 6.78
N VAL A 69 -1.63 -5.87 5.60
CA VAL A 69 -2.92 -5.24 5.28
C VAL A 69 -3.99 -5.72 6.25
N GLU A 70 -4.07 -7.03 6.46
CA GLU A 70 -5.04 -7.62 7.39
C GLU A 70 -4.86 -7.09 8.82
N MET A 71 -3.62 -7.08 9.32
CA MET A 71 -3.29 -6.55 10.63
C MET A 71 -3.67 -5.06 10.77
N ALA A 72 -3.34 -4.25 9.76
CA ALA A 72 -3.63 -2.82 9.76
C ALA A 72 -5.14 -2.54 9.77
N CYS A 73 -5.91 -3.28 8.95
CA CYS A 73 -7.36 -3.19 8.91
C CYS A 73 -8.01 -3.58 10.25
N ARG A 74 -7.58 -4.70 10.84
CA ARG A 74 -8.08 -5.15 12.17
C ARG A 74 -7.82 -4.09 13.25
N THR A 75 -6.62 -3.51 13.26
CA THR A 75 -6.25 -2.47 14.22
C THR A 75 -7.22 -1.29 14.13
N VAL A 76 -7.52 -0.79 12.93
CA VAL A 76 -8.46 0.32 12.74
C VAL A 76 -9.87 -0.04 13.23
N LEU A 77 -10.36 -1.23 12.91
CA LEU A 77 -11.68 -1.71 13.34
C LEU A 77 -11.77 -1.84 14.87
N ASP A 78 -10.73 -2.37 15.51
CA ASP A 78 -10.67 -2.51 16.97
C ASP A 78 -10.66 -1.13 17.66
N TRP A 79 -9.96 -0.15 17.09
CA TRP A 79 -9.98 1.24 17.57
C TRP A 79 -11.36 1.88 17.43
N GLN A 80 -12.04 1.68 16.30
CA GLN A 80 -13.39 2.20 16.09
C GLN A 80 -14.39 1.61 17.09
N LYS A 81 -14.32 0.30 17.32
CA LYS A 81 -15.13 -0.38 18.33
C LYS A 81 -14.88 0.19 19.72
N THR A 82 -13.62 0.35 20.11
CA THR A 82 -13.23 0.91 21.41
C THR A 82 -13.72 2.35 21.60
N MET A 83 -13.82 3.15 20.54
CA MET A 83 -14.36 4.52 20.60
C MET A 83 -15.89 4.57 20.60
N ALA A 84 -16.55 3.62 19.96
CA ALA A 84 -18.02 3.52 19.95
C ALA A 84 -18.59 3.03 21.29
N ASP A 85 -17.80 2.24 22.04
CA ASP A 85 -18.15 1.75 23.38
C ASP A 85 -17.85 2.78 24.50
N ARG A 86 -17.37 3.99 24.17
CA ARG A 86 -17.11 5.11 25.09
C ARG A 86 -18.16 6.20 24.96
#